data_AF-A0A9D9U7S4-F1
#
_entry.id   AF-A0A9D9U7S4-F1
#
_cell.length_a   1.000
_cell.length_b   1.000
_cell.length_c   1.000
_cell.angle_alpha   90.00
_cell.angle_beta   90.00
_cell.angle_gamma   90.00
#
_symmetry.space_group_name_H-M   'P 1'
#
loop_
_entity.id
_entity.type
_entity.pdbx_description
1 polymer ?
#
loop_
_entity_poly.entity_id
_entity_poly.type
_entity_poly.pdbx_seq_one_letter_code
_entity_poly.pdbx_strand_id
1 'polypeptide(L)'
;NSFKRTSSWIWQPLTAEVFGSLDGTTWKSLSMTDDFVESKTVTGKGIMKMSFDSTAVRFVKIVAANWGEIPTGNPGAGKKAWLFIDEIEVN
;
A
#
# COMPACT_ATOMS: atom_id res chain seq x y z
N ASN A 1 4.42 1.15 -5.93
CA ASN A 1 5.71 0.51 -5.55
C ASN A 1 5.97 0.78 -4.06
N SER A 2 6.57 -0.16 -3.33
CA SER A 2 6.94 0.03 -1.91
C SER A 2 8.16 -0.78 -1.51
N PHE A 3 8.75 -0.47 -0.35
CA PHE A 3 9.94 -1.14 0.18
C PHE A 3 9.66 -1.85 1.51
N LYS A 4 10.29 -3.01 1.70
CA LYS A 4 10.19 -3.89 2.86
C LYS A 4 11.59 -4.31 3.33
N ARG A 5 11.89 -4.02 4.59
CA ARG A 5 13.09 -4.50 5.29
C ARG A 5 12.78 -4.55 6.79
N THR A 6 12.21 -5.67 7.23
CA THR A 6 11.68 -5.82 8.61
C THR A 6 12.75 -5.70 9.68
N SER A 7 14.01 -6.09 9.40
CA SER A 7 15.15 -5.86 10.29
C SER A 7 15.47 -4.38 10.55
N SER A 8 15.02 -3.50 9.66
CA SER A 8 15.10 -2.03 9.78
C SER A 8 13.73 -1.40 10.07
N TRP A 9 12.75 -2.22 10.47
CA TRP A 9 11.38 -1.81 10.84
C TRP A 9 10.59 -1.18 9.69
N ILE A 10 11.03 -1.38 8.45
CA ILE A 10 10.32 -0.94 7.26
C ILE A 10 9.46 -2.09 6.78
N TRP A 11 8.15 -1.88 6.75
CA TRP A 11 7.19 -2.89 6.32
C TRP A 11 6.48 -2.43 5.05
N GLN A 12 6.13 -3.39 4.21
CA GLN A 12 5.20 -3.17 3.10
C GLN A 12 3.84 -2.68 3.65
N PRO A 13 3.00 -2.01 2.85
CA PRO A 13 1.65 -1.67 3.30
C PRO A 13 0.92 -2.93 3.77
N LEU A 14 0.16 -2.80 4.85
CA LEU A 14 -0.68 -3.89 5.36
C LEU A 14 -1.83 -4.13 4.39
N THR A 15 -2.43 -3.04 3.90
CA THR A 15 -3.43 -3.04 2.83
C THR A 15 -3.25 -1.79 1.99
N ALA A 16 -3.75 -1.83 0.76
CA ALA A 16 -3.94 -0.69 -0.10
C ALA A 16 -5.35 -0.70 -0.67
N GLU A 17 -6.02 0.44 -0.62
CA GLU A 17 -7.37 0.63 -1.18
C GLU A 17 -7.40 1.88 -2.06
N VAL A 18 -8.08 1.77 -3.20
CA VAL A 18 -8.28 2.86 -4.14
C VAL A 18 -9.75 3.25 -4.22
N PHE A 19 -9.97 4.57 -4.18
CA PHE A 19 -11.27 5.19 -4.27
C PHE A 19 -11.33 6.15 -5.45
N GLY A 20 -12.48 6.18 -6.10
CA GLY A 20 -12.81 7.10 -7.18
C GLY A 20 -13.83 8.14 -6.77
N SER A 21 -13.72 9.35 -7.32
CA SER A 21 -14.72 10.41 -7.16
C SER A 21 -14.80 11.31 -8.40
N LEU A 22 -15.99 11.82 -8.70
CA LEU A 22 -16.21 12.85 -9.71
C LEU A 22 -16.11 14.28 -9.14
N ASP A 23 -16.44 14.44 -7.85
CA ASP A 23 -16.58 15.74 -7.18
C ASP A 23 -15.51 16.01 -6.09
N GLY A 24 -14.71 14.99 -5.73
CA GLY A 24 -13.66 15.07 -4.71
C GLY A 24 -14.16 14.96 -3.26
N THR A 25 -15.46 14.80 -3.06
CA THR A 25 -16.13 14.75 -1.74
C THR A 25 -16.87 13.44 -1.50
N THR A 26 -17.53 12.90 -2.52
CA THR A 26 -18.21 11.60 -2.52
C THR A 26 -17.25 10.56 -3.06
N TRP A 27 -16.87 9.58 -2.25
CA TRP A 27 -15.87 8.58 -2.59
C TRP A 27 -16.49 7.20 -2.71
N LYS A 28 -16.21 6.50 -3.81
CA LYS A 28 -16.58 5.10 -4.01
C LYS A 28 -15.32 4.24 -3.95
N SER A 29 -15.32 3.18 -3.13
CA SER A 29 -14.27 2.17 -3.15
C SER A 29 -14.31 1.41 -4.48
N LEU A 30 -13.17 1.31 -5.16
CA LEU A 30 -13.04 0.64 -6.45
C LEU A 30 -12.34 -0.72 -6.33
N SER A 31 -11.31 -0.81 -5.49
CA SER A 31 -10.55 -2.04 -5.28
C SER A 31 -9.73 -1.94 -3.99
N MET A 32 -9.46 -3.09 -3.37
CA MET A 32 -8.60 -3.23 -2.21
C MET A 32 -7.72 -4.46 -2.38
N THR A 33 -6.49 -4.41 -1.88
CA THR A 33 -5.57 -5.54 -1.85
C THR A 33 -4.69 -5.51 -0.61
N ASP A 34 -4.33 -6.69 -0.11
CA ASP A 34 -3.24 -6.92 0.83
C ASP A 34 -2.07 -7.68 0.17
N ASP A 35 -2.19 -7.97 -1.13
CA ASP A 35 -1.17 -8.70 -1.90
C ASP A 35 0.02 -7.78 -2.22
N PHE A 36 1.15 -8.11 -1.62
CA PHE A 36 2.44 -7.50 -1.88
C PHE A 36 3.34 -8.50 -2.60
N VAL A 37 3.60 -8.23 -3.88
CA VAL A 37 4.46 -9.06 -4.72
C VAL A 37 5.86 -8.46 -4.72
N GLU A 38 6.79 -9.15 -4.06
CA GLU A 38 8.20 -8.75 -4.00
C GLU A 38 8.89 -8.94 -5.36
N SER A 39 9.76 -8.00 -5.71
CA SER A 39 10.55 -8.03 -6.93
C SER A 39 11.55 -9.18 -6.90
N LYS A 40 11.64 -9.92 -8.02
CA LYS A 40 12.63 -10.99 -8.20
C LYS A 40 14.05 -10.46 -8.42
N THR A 41 14.21 -9.18 -8.77
CA THR A 41 15.50 -8.58 -9.15
C THR A 41 16.05 -7.60 -8.12
N VAL A 42 15.19 -7.03 -7.26
CA VAL A 42 15.58 -6.06 -6.24
C VAL A 42 14.97 -6.44 -4.90
N THR A 43 15.79 -6.97 -4.01
CA THR A 43 15.36 -7.42 -2.67
C THR A 43 14.69 -6.28 -1.90
N GLY A 44 13.56 -6.60 -1.25
CA GLY A 44 12.79 -5.67 -0.43
C GLY A 44 11.88 -4.74 -1.22
N LYS A 45 12.06 -4.55 -2.53
CA LYS A 45 11.10 -3.77 -3.32
C LYS A 45 9.93 -4.66 -3.76
N GLY A 46 8.73 -4.12 -3.80
CA GLY A 46 7.58 -4.84 -4.34
C GLY A 46 6.41 -3.94 -4.72
N ILE A 47 5.39 -4.57 -5.29
CA ILE A 47 4.23 -3.90 -5.86
C ILE A 47 2.97 -4.45 -5.20
N MET A 48 2.04 -3.55 -4.89
CA MET A 48 0.65 -3.90 -4.62
C MET A 48 -0.16 -3.45 -5.82
N LYS A 49 -0.65 -4.42 -6.60
CA LYS A 49 -1.41 -4.15 -7.83
C LYS A 49 -2.90 -4.26 -7.51
N MET A 50 -3.65 -3.24 -7.92
CA MET A 50 -5.10 -3.23 -7.85
C MET A 50 -5.65 -3.19 -9.27
N SER A 51 -6.79 -3.85 -9.49
CA SER A 51 -7.50 -3.82 -10.77
C SER A 51 -8.99 -3.75 -10.49
N PHE A 52 -9.69 -2.96 -11.30
CA PHE A 52 -11.11 -2.68 -11.21
C PHE A 52 -11.64 -2.33 -12.60
N ASP A 53 -12.96 -2.43 -12.78
CA ASP A 53 -13.59 -2.10 -14.06
C ASP A 53 -13.36 -0.63 -14.41
N SER A 54 -13.23 -0.33 -15.71
CA SER A 54 -13.05 1.03 -16.20
C SER A 54 -14.16 1.94 -15.65
N THR A 55 -13.76 2.93 -14.85
CA THR A 55 -14.67 3.80 -14.12
C THR A 55 -14.28 5.25 -14.38
N ALA A 56 -15.23 6.04 -14.87
CA ALA A 56 -15.01 7.47 -15.07
C ALA A 56 -14.89 8.19 -13.72
N VAL A 57 -13.72 8.74 -13.44
CA VAL A 57 -13.40 9.48 -12.21
C VAL A 57 -12.57 10.71 -12.56
N ARG A 58 -12.63 11.73 -11.70
CA ARG A 58 -11.75 12.91 -11.79
C ARG A 58 -10.71 12.93 -10.68
N PHE A 59 -11.07 12.38 -9.52
CA PHE A 59 -10.22 12.32 -8.35
C PHE A 59 -10.01 10.86 -7.95
N VAL A 60 -8.77 10.56 -7.62
CA VAL A 60 -8.35 9.27 -7.07
C VAL A 60 -7.84 9.51 -5.66
N LYS A 61 -8.27 8.67 -4.72
CA LYS A 61 -7.73 8.63 -3.36
C LYS A 61 -7.20 7.23 -3.13
N ILE A 62 -5.99 7.15 -2.58
CA ILE A 62 -5.35 5.90 -2.24
C ILE A 62 -5.09 5.91 -0.74
N VAL A 63 -5.53 4.85 -0.07
CA VAL A 63 -5.28 4.63 1.36
C VAL A 63 -4.40 3.41 1.50
N ALA A 64 -3.15 3.62 1.91
CA ALA A 64 -2.21 2.55 2.23
C ALA A 64 -2.09 2.45 3.75
N ALA A 65 -2.59 1.35 4.34
CA ALA A 65 -2.52 1.15 5.79
C ALA A 65 -1.10 0.76 6.19
N ASN A 66 -0.55 1.42 7.21
CA ASN A 66 0.68 0.97 7.85
C ASN A 66 0.36 -0.11 8.89
N TRP A 67 1.38 -0.86 9.30
CA TRP A 67 1.24 -1.92 10.31
C TRP A 67 0.93 -1.40 11.72
N GLY A 68 1.01 -0.09 11.96
CA GLY A 68 0.91 0.45 13.32
C GLY A 68 2.09 -0.03 14.15
N GLU A 69 1.83 -0.94 15.09
CA GLU A 69 2.85 -1.58 15.92
C GLU A 69 3.38 -2.87 15.29
N ILE A 70 4.69 -3.07 15.39
CA ILE A 70 5.36 -4.25 14.85
C ILE A 70 4.93 -5.50 15.66
N PRO A 71 4.45 -6.57 15.00
CA PRO A 71 4.00 -7.78 15.69
C PRO A 71 5.11 -8.47 16.50
N THR A 72 4.72 -9.11 17.60
CA THR A 72 5.60 -9.93 18.44
C THR A 72 6.38 -10.95 17.61
N GLY A 73 7.63 -11.21 18.00
CA GLY A 73 8.52 -12.14 17.29
C GLY A 73 9.31 -11.51 16.14
N ASN A 74 9.10 -10.22 15.84
CA ASN A 74 9.85 -9.48 14.83
C ASN A 74 10.82 -8.47 15.46
N PRO A 75 11.91 -8.11 14.76
CA PRO A 75 12.77 -7.00 15.17
C PRO A 75 11.96 -5.72 15.38
N GLY A 76 12.06 -5.12 16.57
CA GLY A 76 11.32 -3.91 16.92
C GLY A 76 9.88 -4.14 17.40
N ALA A 77 9.50 -5.36 17.79
CA ALA A 77 8.17 -5.65 18.34
C ALA A 77 7.69 -4.62 19.38
N GLY A 78 6.43 -4.19 19.24
CA GLY A 78 5.82 -3.14 20.08
C GLY A 78 6.26 -1.71 19.75
N LYS A 79 7.10 -1.49 18.73
CA LYS A 79 7.42 -0.16 18.18
C LYS A 79 6.63 0.10 16.91
N LYS A 80 6.55 1.38 16.50
CA LYS A 80 5.86 1.79 15.27
C LYS A 80 6.65 1.37 14.03
N ALA A 81 5.96 0.77 13.06
CA ALA A 81 6.53 0.39 11.77
C ALA A 81 6.64 1.61 10.83
N TRP A 82 7.74 1.68 10.07
CA TRP A 82 7.90 2.61 8.96
C TRP A 82 7.21 2.05 7.71
N LEU A 83 6.54 2.93 6.96
CA LEU A 83 5.94 2.63 5.67
C LEU A 83 6.58 3.51 4.59
N PHE A 84 7.27 2.88 3.63
CA PHE A 84 7.97 3.59 2.56
C PHE A 84 7.32 3.27 1.20
N ILE A 85 6.88 4.33 0.52
CA ILE A 85 6.28 4.30 -0.81
C ILE A 85 7.10 5.25 -1.69
N ASP A 86 7.52 4.79 -2.86
CA ASP A 86 8.24 5.60 -3.86
C ASP A 86 7.28 6.11 -4.93
N GLU A 87 6.49 5.24 -5.55
CA GLU A 87 5.69 5.59 -6.73
C GLU A 87 4.28 5.00 -6.72
N ILE A 88 3.34 5.82 -7.20
CA ILE A 88 1.96 5.48 -7.48
C ILE A 88 1.75 5.66 -8.99
N GLU A 89 1.37 4.57 -9.65
CA GLU A 89 1.05 4.56 -11.09
C GLU A 89 -0.45 4.35 -11.27
N VAL A 90 -1.08 5.14 -12.16
CA VAL A 90 -2.50 5.07 -12.49
C VAL A 90 -2.62 4.99 -14.01
N ASN A 91 -3.42 4.03 -14.50
CA ASN A 91 -3.61 3.73 -15.92
C ASN A 91 -5.09 3.86 -16.33
#